data_AF-A0A5Q4ZDS8-F1
#
_entry.id   AF-A0A5Q4ZDS8-F1
#
_cell.length_a   1.000
_cell.length_b   1.000
_cell.length_c   1.000
_cell.angle_alpha   90.00
_cell.angle_beta   90.00
_cell.angle_gamma   90.00
#
_symmetry.space_group_name_H-M   'P 1'
#
loop_
_entity.id
_entity.type
_entity.pdbx_description
1 polymer ?
#
loop_
_entity_poly.entity_id
_entity_poly.type
_entity_poly.pdbx_seq_one_letter_code
_entity_poly.pdbx_strand_id
1 'polypeptide(L)'
;MKDAYERRALLLHLGDVLEAVNRLMICSGDKQGKQTVHEAVAAHDSLKGVPLLMHVSPSMATRDFVEHATAAFLSWPRELLELELDREQLARTVQQALFADNAQGWQDYVVRLREAVAWFGADLKPIETSQRPGEVVTRADTEQPDPLARDADTGRPDSGDIERDNGDQSQASRESVENGGRLYPSWPWKSGV
;
A
#
# COMPACT_ATOMS: atom_id res chain seq x y z
N MET A 1 5.68 -31.29 3.78
CA MET A 1 6.96 -30.60 4.05
C MET A 1 7.11 -29.29 3.27
N LYS A 2 6.76 -29.22 1.97
CA LYS A 2 6.84 -27.95 1.19
C LYS A 2 5.99 -26.81 1.75
N ASP A 3 4.81 -27.14 2.29
CA ASP A 3 3.85 -26.16 2.81
C ASP A 3 4.44 -25.23 3.90
N ALA A 4 5.28 -25.75 4.80
CA ALA A 4 5.93 -24.93 5.83
C ALA A 4 6.95 -23.93 5.24
N TYR A 5 7.68 -24.32 4.18
CA TYR A 5 8.61 -23.43 3.48
C TYR A 5 7.87 -22.36 2.68
N GLU A 6 6.76 -22.74 2.03
CA GLU A 6 5.89 -21.83 1.29
C GLU A 6 5.23 -20.79 2.24
N ARG A 7 4.72 -21.22 3.40
CA ARG A 7 4.20 -20.32 4.44
C ARG A 7 5.28 -19.37 4.96
N ARG A 8 6.49 -19.87 5.22
CA ARG A 8 7.63 -19.03 5.61
C ARG A 8 7.92 -17.99 4.52
N ALA A 9 7.90 -18.36 3.26
CA ALA A 9 8.11 -17.43 2.15
C ALA A 9 7.03 -16.34 2.10
N LEU A 10 5.76 -16.70 2.31
CA LEU A 10 4.66 -15.73 2.39
C LEU A 10 4.77 -14.78 3.60
N LEU A 11 5.21 -15.29 4.75
CA LEU A 11 5.47 -14.45 5.93
C LEU A 11 6.64 -13.49 5.73
N LEU A 12 7.71 -13.93 5.05
CA LEU A 12 8.81 -13.05 4.67
C LEU A 12 8.36 -11.98 3.69
N HIS A 13 7.56 -12.37 2.69
CA HIS A 13 6.99 -11.44 1.73
C HIS A 13 6.09 -10.40 2.41
N LEU A 14 5.29 -10.80 3.41
CA LEU A 14 4.54 -9.87 4.25
C LEU A 14 5.45 -8.85 4.95
N GLY A 15 6.58 -9.30 5.48
CA GLY A 15 7.60 -8.41 6.05
C GLY A 15 8.10 -7.36 5.04
N ASP A 16 8.44 -7.79 3.82
CA ASP A 16 8.87 -6.91 2.75
C ASP A 16 7.79 -5.89 2.36
N VAL A 17 6.51 -6.29 2.36
CA VAL A 17 5.36 -5.40 2.08
C VAL A 17 5.23 -4.34 3.16
N LEU A 18 5.30 -4.73 4.44
CA LEU A 18 5.21 -3.78 5.55
C LEU A 18 6.37 -2.78 5.54
N GLU A 19 7.57 -3.25 5.18
CA GLU A 19 8.72 -2.39 4.97
C GLU A 19 8.51 -1.42 3.80
N ALA A 20 7.98 -1.90 2.67
CA ALA A 20 7.62 -1.08 1.52
C ALA A 20 6.66 0.05 1.89
N VAL A 21 5.58 -0.29 2.59
CA VAL A 21 4.57 0.66 3.09
C VAL A 21 5.22 1.71 3.99
N ASN A 22 6.02 1.28 4.97
CA ASN A 22 6.70 2.19 5.89
C ASN A 22 7.65 3.15 5.15
N ARG A 23 8.51 2.63 4.27
CA ARG A 23 9.44 3.44 3.47
C ARG A 23 8.67 4.43 2.58
N LEU A 24 7.58 3.99 1.95
CA LEU A 24 6.78 4.85 1.09
C LEU A 24 6.12 6.00 1.87
N MET A 25 5.62 5.74 3.08
CA MET A 25 5.08 6.78 3.97
C MET A 25 6.14 7.80 4.36
N ILE A 26 7.34 7.35 4.75
CA ILE A 26 8.47 8.23 5.10
C ILE A 26 8.88 9.11 3.91
N CYS A 27 8.98 8.51 2.71
CA CYS A 27 9.40 9.23 1.51
C CYS A 27 8.33 10.20 0.97
N SER A 28 7.05 9.87 1.13
CA SER A 28 5.95 10.69 0.60
C SER A 28 5.78 12.01 1.37
N GLY A 29 6.06 12.03 2.69
CA GLY A 29 5.90 13.22 3.54
C GLY A 29 4.57 13.93 3.29
N ASP A 30 4.62 15.26 3.12
CA ASP A 30 3.43 16.10 2.85
C ASP A 30 2.83 15.94 1.44
N LYS A 31 3.50 15.19 0.55
CA LYS A 31 3.03 14.94 -0.83
C LYS A 31 2.14 13.71 -0.94
N GLN A 32 1.79 13.09 0.19
CA GLN A 32 0.98 11.89 0.25
C GLN A 32 -0.37 12.10 -0.48
N GLY A 33 -0.62 11.29 -1.52
CA GLY A 33 -1.83 11.38 -2.35
C GLY A 33 -1.74 12.29 -3.59
N LYS A 34 -0.67 13.08 -3.75
CA LYS A 34 -0.40 13.86 -4.99
C LYS A 34 0.66 13.22 -5.87
N GLN A 35 1.52 12.40 -5.27
CA GLN A 35 2.59 11.67 -5.93
C GLN A 35 2.17 10.22 -6.20
N THR A 36 2.55 9.71 -7.36
CA THR A 36 2.37 8.29 -7.70
C THR A 36 3.47 7.43 -7.07
N VAL A 37 3.22 6.13 -6.93
CA VAL A 37 4.23 5.17 -6.43
C VAL A 37 5.48 5.20 -7.32
N HIS A 38 5.33 5.24 -8.63
CA HIS A 38 6.45 5.22 -9.57
C HIS A 38 7.29 6.51 -9.50
N GLU A 39 6.65 7.67 -9.34
CA GLU A 39 7.36 8.93 -9.09
C GLU A 39 8.13 8.89 -7.76
N ALA A 40 7.56 8.29 -6.71
CA ALA A 40 8.24 8.12 -5.43
C ALA A 40 9.48 7.22 -5.57
N VAL A 41 9.35 6.10 -6.27
CA VAL A 41 10.47 5.19 -6.55
C VAL A 41 11.57 5.88 -7.37
N ALA A 42 11.20 6.71 -8.35
CA ALA A 42 12.15 7.47 -9.15
C ALA A 42 12.91 8.54 -8.32
N ALA A 43 12.23 9.16 -7.36
CA ALA A 43 12.79 10.22 -6.53
C ALA A 43 13.65 9.72 -5.35
N HIS A 44 13.43 8.49 -4.88
CA HIS A 44 14.08 7.97 -3.67
C HIS A 44 14.74 6.60 -3.89
N ASP A 45 16.08 6.56 -3.81
CA ASP A 45 16.85 5.33 -4.00
C ASP A 45 16.50 4.22 -3.00
N SER A 46 16.03 4.58 -1.80
CA SER A 46 15.59 3.63 -0.78
C SER A 46 14.38 2.76 -1.20
N LEU A 47 13.62 3.19 -2.22
CA LEU A 47 12.46 2.48 -2.74
C LEU A 47 12.77 1.58 -3.95
N LYS A 48 13.92 1.78 -4.62
CA LYS A 48 14.31 1.00 -5.82
C LYS A 48 14.53 -0.49 -5.55
N GLY A 49 14.83 -0.84 -4.29
CA GLY A 49 15.03 -2.22 -3.84
C GLY A 49 13.73 -2.97 -3.51
N VAL A 50 12.55 -2.39 -3.79
CA VAL A 50 11.26 -2.97 -3.41
C VAL A 50 10.49 -3.46 -4.65
N PRO A 51 10.65 -4.74 -5.03
CA PRO A 51 9.92 -5.40 -6.11
C PRO A 51 8.46 -5.03 -6.30
N LEU A 52 7.69 -5.06 -5.22
CA LEU A 52 6.24 -4.89 -5.26
C LEU A 52 5.82 -3.53 -5.82
N LEU A 53 6.60 -2.47 -5.53
CA LEU A 53 6.30 -1.11 -5.99
C LEU A 53 6.42 -0.97 -7.51
N MET A 54 7.17 -1.85 -8.17
CA MET A 54 7.32 -1.84 -9.63
C MET A 54 6.17 -2.54 -10.35
N HIS A 55 5.43 -3.39 -9.65
CA HIS A 55 4.34 -4.18 -10.24
C HIS A 55 2.99 -3.47 -10.15
N VAL A 56 2.83 -2.45 -9.31
CA VAL A 56 1.56 -1.71 -9.21
C VAL A 56 1.35 -0.74 -10.37
N SER A 57 0.10 -0.31 -10.56
CA SER A 57 -0.27 0.59 -11.66
C SER A 57 0.59 1.87 -11.64
N PRO A 58 1.08 2.36 -12.79
CA PRO A 58 1.81 3.62 -12.89
C PRO A 58 1.04 4.82 -12.33
N SER A 59 -0.30 4.78 -12.38
CA SER A 59 -1.17 5.85 -11.89
C SER A 59 -1.54 5.72 -10.41
N MET A 60 -1.10 4.66 -9.71
CA MET A 60 -1.46 4.43 -8.31
C MET A 60 -0.80 5.50 -7.43
N ALA A 61 -1.61 6.24 -6.67
CA ALA A 61 -1.10 7.21 -5.70
C ALA A 61 -0.44 6.49 -4.51
N THR A 62 0.52 7.14 -3.85
CA THR A 62 1.20 6.54 -2.69
C THR A 62 0.25 6.24 -1.53
N ARG A 63 -0.76 7.09 -1.33
CA ARG A 63 -1.82 6.86 -0.33
C ARG A 63 -2.62 5.59 -0.64
N ASP A 64 -3.08 5.47 -1.88
CA ASP A 64 -3.91 4.35 -2.32
C ASP A 64 -3.13 3.04 -2.22
N PHE A 65 -1.83 3.05 -2.55
CA PHE A 65 -0.97 1.89 -2.35
C PHE A 65 -0.94 1.43 -0.88
N VAL A 66 -0.78 2.35 0.07
CA VAL A 66 -0.75 2.01 1.50
C VAL A 66 -2.08 1.41 1.95
N GLU A 67 -3.18 2.01 1.55
CA GLU A 67 -4.53 1.53 1.87
C GLU A 67 -4.78 0.13 1.28
N HIS A 68 -4.51 -0.03 -0.02
CA HIS A 68 -4.69 -1.28 -0.74
C HIS A 68 -3.74 -2.39 -0.25
N ALA A 69 -2.47 -2.08 0.03
CA ALA A 69 -1.54 -3.05 0.59
C ALA A 69 -1.99 -3.49 1.99
N THR A 70 -2.45 -2.56 2.83
CA THR A 70 -2.98 -2.92 4.14
C THR A 70 -4.19 -3.84 4.01
N ALA A 71 -5.15 -3.50 3.15
CA ALA A 71 -6.33 -4.33 2.89
C ALA A 71 -5.97 -5.72 2.32
N ALA A 72 -4.98 -5.79 1.42
CA ALA A 72 -4.53 -7.03 0.79
C ALA A 72 -3.95 -8.05 1.78
N PHE A 73 -3.21 -7.54 2.77
CA PHE A 73 -2.31 -8.37 3.60
C PHE A 73 -2.72 -8.45 5.08
N LEU A 74 -3.74 -7.71 5.53
CA LEU A 74 -4.16 -7.66 6.93
C LEU A 74 -4.51 -9.03 7.52
N SER A 75 -5.12 -9.92 6.73
CA SER A 75 -5.53 -11.25 7.19
C SER A 75 -4.36 -12.25 7.25
N TRP A 76 -3.28 -12.01 6.51
CA TRP A 76 -2.19 -12.97 6.32
C TRP A 76 -1.55 -13.48 7.62
N PRO A 77 -1.25 -12.64 8.64
CA PRO A 77 -0.68 -13.12 9.89
C PRO A 77 -1.48 -14.23 10.56
N ARG A 78 -2.81 -14.18 10.43
CA ARG A 78 -3.72 -15.20 10.99
C ARG A 78 -3.85 -16.38 10.04
N GLU A 79 -4.23 -16.13 8.79
CA GLU A 79 -4.54 -17.17 7.80
C GLU A 79 -3.35 -18.10 7.53
N LEU A 80 -2.10 -17.58 7.56
CA LEU A 80 -0.90 -18.39 7.36
C LEU A 80 -0.60 -19.35 8.53
N LEU A 81 -1.22 -19.15 9.70
CA LEU A 81 -1.07 -19.99 10.89
C LEU A 81 -2.18 -21.04 11.02
N GLU A 82 -3.23 -20.97 10.19
CA GLU A 82 -4.32 -21.94 10.21
C GLU A 82 -3.83 -23.33 9.75
N LEU A 83 -4.52 -24.39 10.20
CA LEU A 83 -4.14 -25.77 9.87
C LEU A 83 -4.20 -26.01 8.35
N GLU A 84 -5.31 -25.60 7.75
CA GLU A 84 -5.56 -25.65 6.32
C GLU A 84 -5.51 -24.25 5.74
N LEU A 85 -4.81 -24.09 4.62
CA LEU A 85 -4.59 -22.79 4.00
C LEU A 85 -5.63 -22.54 2.91
N ASP A 86 -6.39 -21.46 3.03
CA ASP A 86 -7.21 -20.96 1.93
C ASP A 86 -6.34 -20.20 0.92
N ARG A 87 -5.72 -20.98 0.04
CA ARG A 87 -4.81 -20.53 -1.01
C ARG A 87 -5.47 -19.56 -1.98
N GLU A 88 -6.72 -19.83 -2.32
CA GLU A 88 -7.47 -19.00 -3.25
C GLU A 88 -7.79 -17.66 -2.61
N GLN A 89 -8.28 -17.64 -1.37
CA GLN A 89 -8.64 -16.41 -0.68
C GLN A 89 -7.42 -15.51 -0.46
N LEU A 90 -6.27 -16.07 -0.08
CA LEU A 90 -5.03 -15.30 0.08
C LEU A 90 -4.63 -14.57 -1.21
N ALA A 91 -4.62 -15.30 -2.32
CA ALA A 91 -4.25 -14.72 -3.61
C ALA A 91 -5.32 -13.74 -4.13
N ARG A 92 -6.62 -14.06 -3.93
CA ARG A 92 -7.75 -13.24 -4.37
C ARG A 92 -7.74 -11.88 -3.70
N THR A 93 -7.49 -11.84 -2.40
CA THR A 93 -7.47 -10.60 -1.62
C THR A 93 -6.38 -9.66 -2.14
N VAL A 94 -5.20 -10.19 -2.46
CA VAL A 94 -4.12 -9.40 -3.06
C VAL A 94 -4.47 -8.93 -4.46
N GLN A 95 -5.00 -9.81 -5.31
CA GLN A 95 -5.39 -9.47 -6.68
C GLN A 95 -6.41 -8.33 -6.70
N GLN A 96 -7.46 -8.42 -5.87
CA GLN A 96 -8.54 -7.43 -5.84
C GLN A 96 -8.09 -6.11 -5.23
N ALA A 97 -7.31 -6.13 -4.15
CA ALA A 97 -6.91 -4.89 -3.48
C ALA A 97 -5.81 -4.14 -4.25
N LEU A 98 -4.78 -4.84 -4.76
CA LEU A 98 -3.62 -4.18 -5.37
C LEU A 98 -3.62 -4.15 -6.90
N PHE A 99 -4.37 -5.03 -7.55
CA PHE A 99 -4.22 -5.26 -8.99
C PHE A 99 -5.55 -5.30 -9.77
N ALA A 100 -6.67 -4.82 -9.19
CA ALA A 100 -7.99 -4.86 -9.83
C ALA A 100 -7.99 -4.36 -11.28
N ASP A 101 -7.24 -3.29 -11.56
CA ASP A 101 -7.14 -2.67 -12.89
C ASP A 101 -5.76 -2.87 -13.55
N ASN A 102 -4.92 -3.79 -13.04
CA ASN A 102 -3.57 -4.02 -13.53
C ASN A 102 -3.26 -5.52 -13.71
N ALA A 103 -3.81 -6.09 -14.78
CA ALA A 103 -3.63 -7.49 -15.13
C ALA A 103 -2.16 -7.89 -15.34
N GLN A 104 -1.36 -7.02 -15.97
CA GLN A 104 0.06 -7.28 -16.20
C GLN A 104 0.85 -7.28 -14.89
N GLY A 105 0.62 -6.28 -14.03
CA GLY A 105 1.22 -6.20 -12.71
C GLY A 105 0.92 -7.42 -11.84
N TRP A 106 -0.33 -7.91 -11.89
CA TRP A 106 -0.71 -9.16 -11.24
C TRP A 106 0.09 -10.35 -11.75
N GLN A 107 0.22 -10.51 -13.08
CA GLN A 107 0.97 -11.62 -13.67
C GLN A 107 2.45 -11.58 -13.27
N ASP A 108 3.09 -10.42 -13.35
CA ASP A 108 4.50 -10.27 -12.99
C ASP A 108 4.74 -10.56 -11.51
N TYR A 109 3.83 -10.08 -10.65
CA TYR A 109 3.84 -10.36 -9.22
C TYR A 109 3.70 -11.86 -8.93
N VAL A 110 2.75 -12.53 -9.58
CA VAL A 110 2.52 -13.98 -9.42
C VAL A 110 3.72 -14.78 -9.89
N VAL A 111 4.30 -14.46 -11.05
CA VAL A 111 5.50 -15.15 -11.56
C VAL A 111 6.62 -15.10 -10.53
N ARG A 112 6.88 -13.92 -9.96
CA ARG A 112 7.90 -13.73 -8.94
C ARG A 112 7.61 -14.51 -7.68
N LEU A 113 6.37 -14.47 -7.17
CA LEU A 113 6.05 -15.15 -5.92
C LEU A 113 6.04 -16.68 -6.08
N ARG A 114 5.73 -17.19 -7.29
CA ARG A 114 5.75 -18.62 -7.61
C ARG A 114 7.15 -19.24 -7.66
N GLU A 115 8.21 -18.43 -7.71
CA GLU A 115 9.57 -18.92 -7.50
C GLU A 115 9.73 -19.57 -6.12
N ALA A 116 9.00 -19.08 -5.11
CA ALA A 116 9.02 -19.60 -3.74
C ALA A 116 7.72 -20.32 -3.34
N VAL A 117 6.59 -19.99 -3.97
CA VAL A 117 5.25 -20.47 -3.61
C VAL A 117 4.49 -20.93 -4.86
N ALA A 118 4.76 -22.14 -5.31
CA ALA A 118 4.37 -22.61 -6.65
C ALA A 118 2.86 -22.55 -6.96
N TRP A 119 2.02 -22.69 -5.92
CA TRP A 119 0.56 -22.67 -6.03
C TRP A 119 -0.05 -21.26 -6.11
N PHE A 120 0.70 -20.21 -5.76
CA PHE A 120 0.13 -18.87 -5.60
C PHE A 120 -0.52 -18.38 -6.90
N GLY A 121 -1.81 -18.01 -6.81
CA GLY A 121 -2.58 -17.49 -7.94
C GLY A 121 -2.96 -18.48 -9.04
N ALA A 122 -2.71 -19.79 -8.86
CA ALA A 122 -2.98 -20.79 -9.91
C ALA A 122 -4.48 -20.97 -10.24
N ASP A 123 -5.35 -20.83 -9.24
CA ASP A 123 -6.79 -21.11 -9.35
C ASP A 123 -7.65 -19.84 -9.54
N LEU A 124 -7.02 -18.69 -9.75
CA LEU A 124 -7.74 -17.42 -9.88
C LEU A 124 -8.17 -17.13 -11.32
N LYS A 125 -9.35 -16.52 -11.45
CA LYS A 125 -9.80 -15.98 -12.73
C LYS A 125 -8.88 -14.84 -13.18
N PRO A 126 -8.57 -14.76 -14.49
CA PRO A 126 -7.84 -13.61 -15.04
C PRO A 126 -8.61 -12.30 -14.80
N ILE A 127 -7.88 -11.21 -14.58
CA ILE A 127 -8.46 -9.87 -14.52
C ILE A 127 -8.93 -9.50 -15.93
N GLU A 128 -10.23 -9.24 -16.08
CA GLU A 128 -10.78 -8.74 -17.33
C GLU A 128 -10.31 -7.30 -17.54
N THR A 129 -9.38 -7.11 -18.48
CA THR A 129 -8.98 -5.76 -18.88
C THR A 129 -10.14 -5.17 -19.66
N SER A 130 -10.94 -4.32 -19.02
CA SER A 130 -11.96 -3.52 -19.70
C SER A 130 -11.28 -2.57 -20.68
N GLN A 131 -11.03 -3.03 -21.90
CA GLN A 131 -10.80 -2.15 -23.03
C GLN A 131 -12.07 -1.33 -23.20
N ARG A 132 -12.10 -0.07 -22.74
CA ARG A 132 -13.15 0.87 -23.15
C ARG A 132 -13.08 0.96 -24.68
N PRO A 133 -14.14 0.58 -25.41
CA PRO A 133 -14.20 0.85 -26.84
C PRO A 133 -14.13 2.35 -27.04
N GLY A 134 -13.26 2.79 -27.95
CA GLY A 134 -12.95 4.20 -28.19
C GLY A 134 -14.19 5.07 -28.31
N GLU A 135 -14.28 6.05 -27.44
CA GLU A 135 -15.20 7.18 -27.59
C GLU A 135 -14.69 8.02 -28.76
N VAL A 136 -15.20 7.74 -29.95
CA VAL A 136 -15.08 8.63 -31.10
C VAL A 136 -15.94 9.85 -30.79
N VAL A 137 -15.37 10.81 -30.06
CA VAL A 137 -15.96 12.14 -29.95
C VAL A 137 -15.81 12.80 -31.32
N THR A 138 -16.91 12.75 -32.05
CA THR A 138 -17.11 13.48 -33.29
C THR A 138 -17.06 14.97 -32.92
N ARG A 139 -16.01 15.67 -33.37
CA ARG A 139 -15.96 17.15 -33.33
C ARG A 139 -17.14 17.69 -34.14
N ALA A 140 -18.00 18.45 -33.49
CA ALA A 140 -18.84 19.43 -34.14
C ALA A 140 -18.45 20.81 -33.59
N ASP A 141 -17.99 21.67 -34.49
CA ASP A 141 -17.61 23.06 -34.27
C ASP A 141 -18.81 23.96 -33.94
N THR A 142 -18.48 25.15 -33.42
CA THR A 142 -19.27 26.41 -33.36
C THR A 142 -20.24 26.49 -32.17
N GLU A 143 -20.23 27.50 -31.29
CA GLU A 143 -20.11 28.94 -31.51
C GLU A 143 -19.85 29.67 -30.17
N GLN A 144 -19.03 30.72 -30.20
CA GLN A 144 -18.82 31.68 -29.11
C GLN A 144 -19.97 32.71 -29.09
N PRO A 145 -20.35 33.29 -27.94
CA PRO A 145 -20.00 34.71 -27.72
C PRO A 145 -19.68 35.08 -26.26
N ASP A 146 -18.79 36.05 -26.11
CA ASP A 146 -18.56 36.94 -24.95
C ASP A 146 -18.96 38.38 -25.44
N PRO A 147 -19.10 39.49 -24.66
CA PRO A 147 -18.71 39.75 -23.27
C PRO A 147 -19.61 40.71 -22.43
N LEU A 148 -19.09 41.12 -21.25
CA LEU A 148 -19.37 42.34 -20.44
C LEU A 148 -20.42 42.14 -19.31
N ALA A 149 -20.26 42.60 -18.06
CA ALA A 149 -19.29 43.52 -17.48
C ALA A 149 -19.37 43.53 -15.93
N ARG A 150 -18.23 43.90 -15.33
CA ARG A 150 -18.03 44.82 -14.18
C ARG A 150 -18.13 44.35 -12.72
N ASP A 151 -16.98 44.56 -12.08
CA ASP A 151 -16.68 45.32 -10.84
C ASP A 151 -17.31 44.79 -9.53
N ALA A 152 -16.64 44.73 -8.37
CA ALA A 152 -15.46 45.42 -7.84
C ALA A 152 -14.89 44.51 -6.70
N ASP A 153 -13.58 44.53 -6.39
CA ASP A 153 -13.00 45.31 -5.26
C ASP A 153 -13.56 44.83 -3.89
N THR A 154 -12.81 44.47 -2.85
CA THR A 154 -11.54 44.97 -2.29
C THR A 154 -11.12 43.99 -1.17
N GLY A 155 -9.87 44.04 -0.69
CA GLY A 155 -9.58 43.79 0.74
C GLY A 155 -8.70 42.59 1.13
N ARG A 156 -7.37 42.77 1.04
CA ARG A 156 -6.35 42.20 1.95
C ARG A 156 -5.88 43.35 2.85
N PRO A 157 -5.69 43.17 4.18
CA PRO A 157 -4.36 42.88 4.79
C PRO A 157 -4.45 41.85 5.95
N ASP A 158 -3.51 40.92 6.12
CA ASP A 158 -2.16 41.03 6.73
C ASP A 158 -2.15 41.29 8.24
N SER A 159 -1.49 40.41 9.03
CA SER A 159 -0.65 40.71 10.22
C SER A 159 -0.43 39.50 11.15
N GLY A 160 0.83 39.33 11.62
CA GLY A 160 1.21 38.70 12.90
C GLY A 160 1.63 37.23 12.82
N ASP A 161 2.87 36.74 12.91
CA ASP A 161 4.12 37.10 13.63
C ASP A 161 4.36 36.30 14.95
N ILE A 162 5.57 35.70 15.04
CA ILE A 162 6.39 35.28 16.21
C ILE A 162 6.16 33.92 16.95
N GLU A 163 7.21 33.08 16.85
CA GLU A 163 8.01 32.27 17.84
C GLU A 163 7.32 31.48 19.00
N ARG A 164 7.56 30.16 19.13
CA ARG A 164 8.67 29.42 19.81
C ARG A 164 8.53 29.29 21.35
N ASP A 165 8.33 28.06 21.84
CA ASP A 165 8.87 27.49 23.09
C ASP A 165 8.56 25.97 23.08
N ASN A 166 9.48 24.99 23.01
CA ASN A 166 10.58 24.55 23.89
C ASN A 166 10.15 24.02 25.27
N GLY A 167 10.59 22.80 25.59
CA GLY A 167 10.39 22.10 26.87
C GLY A 167 9.19 21.13 26.83
N ASP A 168 9.27 19.85 27.17
CA ASP A 168 10.21 19.22 28.08
C ASP A 168 10.32 17.72 27.79
N GLN A 169 11.56 17.25 27.63
CA GLN A 169 11.93 15.85 27.63
C GLN A 169 11.98 15.38 29.08
N SER A 170 10.89 14.83 29.59
CA SER A 170 10.94 14.05 30.82
C SER A 170 11.12 12.57 30.48
N GLN A 171 12.35 12.11 30.68
CA GLN A 171 12.77 10.72 30.69
C GLN A 171 11.87 9.89 31.61
N ALA A 172 10.91 9.18 31.04
CA ALA A 172 10.23 8.09 31.74
C ALA A 172 11.17 6.86 31.74
N SER A 173 11.77 6.64 32.90
CA SER A 173 12.27 5.38 33.46
C SER A 173 12.26 4.17 32.50
N ARG A 174 13.39 3.92 31.82
CA ARG A 174 13.69 2.59 31.28
C ARG A 174 14.32 1.76 32.38
N GLU A 175 13.47 1.27 33.28
CA GLU A 175 13.82 0.22 34.23
C GLU A 175 13.94 -1.09 33.44
N SER A 176 15.18 -1.42 33.08
CA SER A 176 15.54 -2.68 32.42
C SER A 176 15.43 -3.81 33.45
N VAL A 177 14.33 -4.57 33.42
CA VAL A 177 14.17 -5.79 34.23
C VAL A 177 14.63 -6.98 33.41
N GLU A 178 15.94 -7.09 33.19
CA GLU A 178 16.56 -8.37 32.85
C GLU A 178 16.77 -9.15 34.14
N ASN A 179 15.76 -9.91 34.58
CA ASN A 179 16.04 -11.10 35.39
C ASN A 179 14.88 -12.11 35.41
N GLY A 180 15.19 -13.36 35.10
CA GLY A 180 14.50 -14.51 35.67
C GLY A 180 13.38 -15.16 34.84
N GLY A 181 13.75 -16.06 33.94
CA GLY A 181 13.04 -17.32 33.69
C GLY A 181 11.51 -17.27 33.59
N ARG A 182 10.99 -16.77 32.47
CA ARG A 182 9.77 -17.23 31.77
C ARG A 182 9.85 -16.67 30.35
N LEU A 183 10.34 -17.48 29.41
CA LEU A 183 10.31 -17.19 27.98
C LEU A 183 8.85 -17.19 27.52
N TYR A 184 8.19 -16.05 27.68
CA TYR A 184 6.78 -15.74 27.39
C TYR A 184 5.72 -16.41 28.30
N PRO A 185 4.83 -15.63 28.95
CA PRO A 185 3.45 -16.05 29.13
C PRO A 185 2.85 -16.31 27.74
N SER A 186 2.22 -17.46 27.50
CA SER A 186 1.54 -17.73 26.22
C SER A 186 0.52 -16.63 25.95
N TRP A 187 0.84 -15.79 24.97
CA TRP A 187 0.04 -14.64 24.55
C TRP A 187 -1.38 -15.09 24.15
N PRO A 188 -2.43 -14.26 24.34
CA PRO A 188 -3.74 -14.76 24.70
C PRO A 188 -4.72 -14.83 23.52
N TRP A 189 -5.21 -16.02 23.18
CA TRP A 189 -6.55 -16.18 22.62
C TRP A 189 -7.13 -17.54 23.01
N LYS A 190 -7.77 -17.56 24.18
CA LYS A 190 -8.95 -18.38 24.39
C LYS A 190 -10.06 -17.46 24.85
N SER A 191 -10.87 -17.00 23.90
CA SER A 191 -12.24 -16.62 24.24
C SER A 191 -12.95 -17.91 24.64
N GLY A 192 -13.42 -17.97 25.88
CA GLY A 192 -14.15 -19.11 26.41
C GLY A 192 -15.36 -19.45 25.55
N VAL A 193 -15.60 -20.76 25.48
CA VAL A 193 -16.81 -21.44 25.02
C VAL A 193 -18.04 -20.91 25.76
#